data_AF-A0A6N4W6E2-F1
#
_entry.id   AF-A0A6N4W6E2-F1
#
_cell.length_a   1.000
_cell.length_b   1.000
_cell.length_c   1.000
_cell.angle_alpha   90.00
_cell.angle_beta   90.00
_cell.angle_gamma   90.00
#
_symmetry.space_group_name_H-M   'P 1'
#
loop_
_entity.id
_entity.type
_entity.pdbx_description
1 polymer ?
#
loop_
_entity_poly.entity_id
_entity_poly.type
_entity_poly.pdbx_seq_one_letter_code
_entity_poly.pdbx_strand_id
1 'polypeptide(L)'
;MADRHGDAAVGFHSGELAVQDRAGVSGQAGRLSGMVARGQLRSATADFLSSARLAVVTARDAAGRLWTSPLFGEPGFLTAADATTLRLDSPLPEADPLYAMPNHQPAGAIVIDFATRRRWRINGMLTTEPAGNLVIEVDQSYGNCPKYIQTSNSPAGASAADRELVFTGDRLRAEDRRLIQHADTFFLGTTHPASGADASHRGGSPGFVLTAHDRVWFPDYPGNNLFNSLGNIAVDPSAALLFVDFTTGTTLQLSGRAALTWDDQPADDGYTGRGVGFTAERVVVTRTP
;
A
#
# COMPACT_ATOMS: atom_id res chain seq x y z
N MET A 1 -28.92 -3.95 25.02
CA MET A 1 -29.69 -3.05 24.14
C MET A 1 -28.79 -2.68 22.97
N ALA A 2 -29.17 -3.19 21.80
CA ALA A 2 -28.86 -2.78 20.42
C ALA A 2 -27.46 -2.23 20.09
N ASP A 3 -26.67 -3.11 19.48
CA ASP A 3 -26.05 -2.98 18.16
C ASP A 3 -25.50 -1.59 17.73
N ARG A 4 -24.17 -1.51 17.66
CA ARG A 4 -23.43 -0.46 16.93
C ARG A 4 -22.34 -1.12 16.09
N HIS A 5 -22.69 -2.06 15.22
CA HIS A 5 -21.90 -2.27 14.01
C HIS A 5 -22.22 -1.11 13.08
N GLY A 6 -21.32 -0.13 13.01
CA GLY A 6 -21.43 0.95 12.03
C GLY A 6 -21.55 0.34 10.64
N ASP A 7 -22.68 0.59 10.00
CA ASP A 7 -22.95 0.20 8.62
C ASP A 7 -21.91 0.91 7.73
N ALA A 8 -20.85 0.19 7.37
CA ALA A 8 -19.84 0.69 6.45
C ALA A 8 -20.54 0.94 5.12
N ALA A 9 -20.62 2.21 4.72
CA ALA A 9 -21.40 2.64 3.57
C ALA A 9 -21.07 1.78 2.32
N VAL A 10 -22.08 1.11 1.77
CA VAL A 10 -21.98 0.40 0.50
C VAL A 10 -21.79 1.44 -0.60
N GLY A 11 -20.57 1.56 -1.13
CA GLY A 11 -20.24 2.46 -2.23
C GLY A 11 -18.97 3.27 -2.00
N PHE A 12 -18.75 4.25 -2.88
CA PHE A 12 -17.61 5.16 -2.77
C PHE A 12 -17.76 6.09 -1.56
N HIS A 13 -16.65 6.35 -0.85
CA HIS A 13 -16.65 7.36 0.20
C HIS A 13 -16.51 8.79 -0.38
N SER A 14 -16.72 9.80 0.46
CA SER A 14 -16.77 11.21 0.03
C SER A 14 -15.52 11.68 -0.71
N GLY A 15 -14.35 11.21 -0.29
CA GLY A 15 -13.07 11.51 -0.93
C GLY A 15 -12.98 10.96 -2.36
N GLU A 16 -13.35 9.70 -2.56
CA GLU A 16 -13.38 9.08 -3.89
C GLU A 16 -14.35 9.83 -4.81
N LEU A 17 -15.56 10.12 -4.34
CA LEU A 17 -16.56 10.86 -5.09
C LEU A 17 -16.05 12.26 -5.49
N ALA A 18 -15.39 12.98 -4.59
CA ALA A 18 -14.83 14.30 -4.87
C ALA A 18 -13.72 14.26 -5.94
N VAL A 19 -12.86 13.24 -5.89
CA VAL A 19 -11.80 13.05 -6.89
C VAL A 19 -12.38 12.63 -8.24
N GLN A 20 -13.39 11.75 -8.25
CA GLN A 20 -14.08 11.30 -9.45
C GLN A 20 -14.79 12.46 -10.17
N ASP A 21 -15.46 13.31 -9.41
CA ASP A 21 -16.13 14.51 -9.92
C ASP A 21 -15.14 15.50 -10.52
N ARG A 22 -14.08 15.82 -9.77
CA ARG A 22 -13.02 16.72 -10.26
C ARG A 22 -12.30 16.17 -11.49
N ALA A 23 -12.14 14.86 -11.59
CA ALA A 23 -11.55 14.20 -12.76
C ALA A 23 -12.54 14.04 -13.94
N GLY A 24 -13.82 14.38 -13.77
CA GLY A 24 -14.84 14.27 -14.83
C GLY A 24 -15.22 12.84 -15.19
N VAL A 25 -15.03 11.87 -14.28
CA VAL A 25 -15.20 10.43 -14.55
C VAL A 25 -16.26 9.75 -13.68
N SER A 26 -17.08 10.51 -12.95
CA SER A 26 -18.14 10.00 -12.06
C SER A 26 -19.06 8.98 -12.74
N GLY A 27 -19.45 9.21 -13.99
CA GLY A 27 -20.29 8.26 -14.74
C GLY A 27 -19.62 6.92 -15.08
N GLN A 28 -18.29 6.90 -15.22
CA GLN A 28 -17.50 5.69 -15.44
C GLN A 28 -17.28 4.95 -14.12
N ALA A 29 -16.92 5.69 -13.07
CA ALA A 29 -16.71 5.15 -11.72
C ALA A 29 -18.00 4.53 -11.15
N GLY A 30 -19.16 5.17 -11.34
CA GLY A 30 -20.45 4.67 -10.86
C GLY A 30 -20.80 3.25 -11.34
N ARG A 31 -20.31 2.83 -12.51
CA ARG A 31 -20.50 1.47 -13.06
C ARG A 31 -19.68 0.41 -12.30
N LEU A 32 -18.70 0.84 -11.51
CA LEU A 32 -17.78 -0.01 -10.75
C LEU A 32 -18.10 -0.05 -9.25
N SER A 33 -19.18 0.59 -8.80
CA SER A 33 -19.60 0.62 -7.39
C SER A 33 -19.75 -0.78 -6.78
N GLY A 34 -20.16 -1.77 -7.57
CA GLY A 34 -20.23 -3.17 -7.14
C GLY A 34 -18.87 -3.82 -6.83
N MET A 35 -17.75 -3.26 -7.31
CA MET A 35 -16.39 -3.72 -6.94
C MET A 35 -15.93 -3.21 -5.56
N VAL A 36 -16.64 -2.23 -4.99
CA VAL A 36 -16.33 -1.63 -3.67
C VAL A 36 -17.06 -2.39 -2.54
N ALA A 37 -17.89 -3.36 -2.89
CA ALA A 37 -18.61 -4.23 -1.94
C ALA A 37 -17.65 -5.08 -1.10
N ARG A 38 -18.16 -5.60 0.03
CA ARG A 38 -17.40 -6.50 0.89
C ARG A 38 -16.87 -7.69 0.08
N GLY A 39 -15.57 -7.92 0.18
CA GLY A 39 -14.88 -8.96 -0.57
C GLY A 39 -14.80 -10.27 0.22
N GLN A 40 -14.69 -11.39 -0.49
CA GLN A 40 -14.45 -12.70 0.12
C GLN A 40 -13.21 -13.35 -0.51
N LEU A 41 -12.45 -14.08 0.30
CA LEU A 41 -11.32 -14.90 -0.10
C LEU A 41 -11.83 -16.21 -0.72
N ARG A 42 -12.35 -16.13 -1.95
CA ARG A 42 -12.79 -17.30 -2.72
C ARG A 42 -11.60 -18.19 -3.10
N SER A 43 -11.86 -19.44 -3.51
CA SER A 43 -10.81 -20.42 -3.85
C SER A 43 -9.72 -19.88 -4.78
N ALA A 44 -10.10 -19.25 -5.90
CA ALA A 44 -9.13 -18.69 -6.84
C ALA A 44 -8.25 -17.55 -6.26
N THR A 45 -8.78 -16.83 -5.27
CA THR A 45 -8.02 -15.83 -4.51
C THR A 45 -7.10 -16.53 -3.52
N ALA A 46 -7.59 -17.51 -2.78
CA ALA A 46 -6.80 -18.30 -1.84
C ALA A 46 -5.60 -18.97 -2.52
N ASP A 47 -5.77 -19.53 -3.72
CA ASP A 47 -4.70 -20.14 -4.53
C ASP A 47 -3.63 -19.12 -4.95
N PHE A 48 -4.04 -17.88 -5.20
CA PHE A 48 -3.09 -16.81 -5.50
C PHE A 48 -2.32 -16.38 -4.26
N LEU A 49 -3.02 -16.17 -3.15
CA LEU A 49 -2.41 -15.74 -1.90
C LEU A 49 -1.39 -16.78 -1.43
N SER A 50 -1.74 -18.07 -1.46
CA SER A 50 -0.86 -19.16 -1.03
C SER A 50 0.38 -19.34 -1.90
N SER A 51 0.37 -18.91 -3.17
CA SER A 51 1.55 -18.99 -4.05
C SER A 51 2.42 -17.73 -4.01
N ALA A 52 1.93 -16.64 -3.43
CA ALA A 52 2.67 -15.39 -3.37
C ALA A 52 3.88 -15.48 -2.44
N ARG A 53 4.86 -14.60 -2.70
CA ARG A 53 6.11 -14.45 -1.91
C ARG A 53 6.28 -13.05 -1.30
N LEU A 54 5.35 -12.15 -1.61
CA LEU A 54 5.37 -10.76 -1.17
C LEU A 54 3.96 -10.28 -0.88
N ALA A 55 3.78 -9.80 0.35
CA ALA A 55 2.69 -8.93 0.74
C ALA A 55 3.25 -7.60 1.23
N VAL A 56 2.46 -6.55 1.12
CA VAL A 56 2.79 -5.24 1.67
C VAL A 56 1.62 -4.80 2.52
N VAL A 57 1.87 -4.44 3.77
CA VAL A 57 0.84 -4.04 4.75
C VAL A 57 1.04 -2.58 5.12
N THR A 58 -0.06 -1.84 5.18
CA THR A 58 -0.16 -0.47 5.64
C THR A 58 -0.98 -0.44 6.94
N ALA A 59 -0.40 0.09 8.01
CA ALA A 59 -1.04 0.26 9.31
C ALA A 59 -0.43 1.45 10.06
N ARG A 60 -0.93 1.75 11.28
CA ARG A 60 -0.33 2.78 12.13
C ARG A 60 0.58 2.16 13.19
N ASP A 61 1.72 2.81 13.45
CA ASP A 61 2.58 2.48 14.58
C ASP A 61 1.97 2.93 15.93
N ALA A 62 2.67 2.64 17.03
CA ALA A 62 2.24 3.04 18.37
C ALA A 62 2.14 4.57 18.58
N ALA A 63 2.82 5.36 17.75
CA ALA A 63 2.73 6.83 17.75
C ALA A 63 1.62 7.35 16.81
N GLY A 64 0.85 6.45 16.18
CA GLY A 64 -0.22 6.79 15.25
C GLY A 64 0.28 7.17 13.85
N ARG A 65 1.56 7.01 13.53
CA ARG A 65 2.11 7.31 12.19
C ARG A 65 1.77 6.19 11.23
N LEU A 66 1.35 6.54 10.03
CA LEU A 66 1.06 5.57 8.98
C LEU A 66 2.38 5.07 8.39
N TRP A 67 2.53 3.75 8.27
CA TRP A 67 3.67 3.10 7.64
C TRP A 67 3.19 2.04 6.65
N THR A 68 4.04 1.73 5.68
CA THR A 68 3.84 0.64 4.72
C THR A 68 5.05 -0.27 4.78
N SER A 69 4.86 -1.54 5.11
CA SER A 69 5.92 -2.51 5.40
C SER A 69 5.83 -3.72 4.50
N PRO A 70 6.96 -4.21 3.94
CA PRO A 70 6.99 -5.43 3.17
C PRO A 70 7.04 -6.66 4.08
N LEU A 71 6.30 -7.69 3.69
CA LEU A 71 6.32 -9.02 4.27
C LEU A 71 6.74 -10.00 3.18
N PHE A 72 7.91 -10.61 3.38
CA PHE A 72 8.42 -11.65 2.50
C PHE A 72 8.15 -13.03 3.12
N GLY A 73 7.97 -14.03 2.28
CA GLY A 73 7.81 -15.40 2.74
C GLY A 73 7.85 -16.39 1.59
N GLU A 74 8.04 -17.66 1.94
CA GLU A 74 7.88 -18.75 0.97
C GLU A 74 6.39 -19.04 0.72
N PRO A 75 6.03 -19.64 -0.42
CA PRO A 75 4.66 -20.04 -0.70
C PRO A 75 4.03 -20.77 0.49
N GLY A 76 2.83 -20.34 0.87
CA GLY A 76 2.11 -20.77 2.07
C GLY A 76 2.13 -19.76 3.22
N PHE A 77 3.02 -18.76 3.21
CA PHE A 77 3.06 -17.76 4.29
C PHE A 77 1.82 -16.87 4.33
N LEU A 78 1.07 -16.77 3.22
CA LEU A 78 -0.25 -16.15 3.18
C LEU A 78 -1.30 -17.24 3.04
N THR A 79 -2.19 -17.35 4.02
CA THR A 79 -3.24 -18.37 4.03
C THR A 79 -4.60 -17.74 4.25
N ALA A 80 -5.55 -17.99 3.34
CA ALA A 80 -6.96 -17.72 3.59
C ALA A 80 -7.49 -18.81 4.53
N ALA A 81 -7.61 -18.50 5.83
CA ALA A 81 -8.10 -19.45 6.83
C ALA A 81 -9.59 -19.76 6.62
N ASP A 82 -10.34 -18.77 6.15
CA ASP A 82 -11.73 -18.89 5.71
C ASP A 82 -12.05 -17.79 4.67
N ALA A 83 -13.33 -17.59 4.35
CA ALA A 83 -13.78 -16.63 3.34
C ALA A 83 -13.50 -15.16 3.71
N THR A 84 -13.21 -14.85 4.97
CA THR A 84 -13.04 -13.50 5.51
C THR A 84 -11.78 -13.35 6.35
N THR A 85 -10.97 -14.39 6.53
CA THR A 85 -9.78 -14.33 7.39
C THR A 85 -8.52 -14.61 6.57
N LEU A 86 -7.62 -13.62 6.47
CA LEU A 86 -6.28 -13.78 5.93
C LEU A 86 -5.27 -13.88 7.06
N ARG A 87 -4.45 -14.92 7.05
CA ARG A 87 -3.31 -15.11 7.94
C ARG A 87 -2.01 -14.85 7.19
N LEU A 88 -1.10 -14.11 7.81
CA LEU A 88 0.24 -13.80 7.32
C LEU A 88 1.25 -14.35 8.33
N ASP A 89 1.80 -15.52 8.02
CA ASP A 89 2.80 -16.25 8.81
C ASP A 89 4.21 -15.73 8.49
N SER A 90 4.41 -14.43 8.70
CA SER A 90 5.68 -13.75 8.57
C SER A 90 5.70 -12.61 9.58
N PRO A 91 6.42 -12.74 10.71
CA PRO A 91 6.50 -11.68 11.69
C PRO A 91 7.27 -10.50 11.09
N LEU A 92 6.88 -9.29 11.48
CA LEU A 92 7.66 -8.10 11.16
C LEU A 92 9.00 -8.16 11.93
N PRO A 93 10.12 -7.76 11.33
CA PRO A 93 11.40 -7.68 12.04
C PRO A 93 11.39 -6.51 13.03
N GLU A 94 12.19 -6.57 14.10
CA GLU A 94 12.25 -5.52 15.14
C GLU A 94 12.63 -4.14 14.57
N ALA A 95 13.41 -4.12 13.48
CA ALA A 95 13.78 -2.90 12.77
C ALA A 95 12.61 -2.26 11.98
N ASP A 96 11.50 -2.98 11.77
CA ASP A 96 10.35 -2.45 11.04
C ASP A 96 9.50 -1.50 11.93
N PRO A 97 9.06 -0.34 11.41
CA PRO A 97 8.23 0.60 12.16
C PRO A 97 6.92 0.03 12.70
N LEU A 98 6.40 -1.03 12.06
CA LEU A 98 5.17 -1.71 12.48
C LEU A 98 5.41 -2.88 13.44
N TYR A 99 6.65 -3.19 13.84
CA TYR A 99 6.96 -4.32 14.74
C TYR A 99 6.11 -4.34 16.02
N ALA A 100 6.00 -3.19 16.69
CA ALA A 100 5.26 -3.02 17.94
C ALA A 100 3.97 -2.20 17.73
N MET A 101 3.32 -2.37 16.57
CA MET A 101 2.08 -1.66 16.27
C MET A 101 0.92 -2.07 17.21
N PRO A 102 -0.06 -1.18 17.44
CA PRO A 102 -1.25 -1.53 18.20
C PRO A 102 -2.00 -2.72 17.59
N ASN A 103 -2.51 -3.60 18.46
CA ASN A 103 -3.39 -4.68 18.04
C ASN A 103 -4.80 -4.14 17.74
N HIS A 104 -5.56 -4.85 16.90
CA HIS A 104 -6.93 -4.51 16.53
C HIS A 104 -7.08 -3.11 15.95
N GLN A 105 -6.52 -2.90 14.75
CA GLN A 105 -6.57 -1.63 14.02
C GLN A 105 -6.84 -1.82 12.52
N PRO A 106 -7.38 -0.81 11.81
CA PRO A 106 -7.54 -0.90 10.37
C PRO A 106 -6.20 -1.07 9.66
N ALA A 107 -6.14 -1.99 8.71
CA ALA A 107 -4.98 -2.21 7.84
C ALA A 107 -5.41 -2.38 6.39
N GLY A 108 -4.54 -1.93 5.49
CA GLY A 108 -4.61 -2.22 4.07
C GLY A 108 -3.46 -3.11 3.67
N ALA A 109 -3.70 -4.09 2.81
CA ALA A 109 -2.70 -5.00 2.32
C ALA A 109 -2.78 -5.13 0.80
N ILE A 110 -1.62 -5.25 0.16
CA ILE A 110 -1.52 -5.61 -1.24
C ILE A 110 -0.56 -6.79 -1.41
N VAL A 111 -1.07 -7.85 -2.03
CA VAL A 111 -0.28 -9.01 -2.42
C VAL A 111 0.04 -8.88 -3.89
N ILE A 112 1.30 -9.03 -4.26
CA ILE A 112 1.75 -8.85 -5.64
C ILE A 112 2.72 -9.94 -6.05
N ASP A 113 2.50 -10.47 -7.24
CA ASP A 113 3.41 -11.33 -7.96
C ASP A 113 3.81 -10.62 -9.25
N PHE A 114 5.08 -10.20 -9.31
CA PHE A 114 5.65 -9.51 -10.45
C PHE A 114 5.80 -10.43 -11.67
N ALA A 115 6.09 -11.71 -11.47
CA ALA A 115 6.30 -12.67 -12.56
C ALA A 115 5.00 -12.95 -13.29
N THR A 116 3.90 -13.19 -12.56
CA THR A 116 2.57 -13.40 -13.14
C THR A 116 1.80 -12.10 -13.39
N ARG A 117 2.36 -10.95 -12.96
CA ARG A 117 1.74 -9.62 -13.01
C ARG A 117 0.38 -9.58 -12.35
N ARG A 118 0.21 -10.31 -11.26
CA ARG A 118 -1.03 -10.35 -10.49
C ARG A 118 -0.87 -9.52 -9.24
N ARG A 119 -1.91 -8.77 -8.89
CA ARG A 119 -1.98 -8.07 -7.61
C ARG A 119 -3.39 -8.15 -7.04
N TRP A 120 -3.45 -8.22 -5.72
CA TRP A 120 -4.69 -8.34 -4.97
C TRP A 120 -4.67 -7.41 -3.78
N ARG A 121 -5.68 -6.56 -3.66
CA ARG A 121 -5.86 -5.67 -2.51
C ARG A 121 -6.78 -6.30 -1.51
N ILE A 122 -6.44 -6.12 -0.23
CA ILE A 122 -7.17 -6.67 0.91
C ILE A 122 -7.16 -5.61 2.01
N ASN A 123 -8.32 -5.08 2.38
CA ASN A 123 -8.44 -4.12 3.47
C ASN A 123 -9.33 -4.72 4.56
N GLY A 124 -9.05 -4.39 5.82
CA GLY A 124 -9.79 -4.96 6.94
C GLY A 124 -9.25 -4.59 8.30
N MET A 125 -9.65 -5.36 9.31
CA MET A 125 -9.18 -5.20 10.68
C MET A 125 -8.01 -6.14 10.96
N LEU A 126 -6.85 -5.56 11.31
CA LEU A 126 -5.64 -6.31 11.62
C LEU A 126 -5.55 -6.62 13.11
N THR A 127 -5.22 -7.87 13.40
CA THR A 127 -4.81 -8.34 14.71
C THR A 127 -3.45 -9.04 14.66
N THR A 128 -2.78 -9.14 15.79
CA THR A 128 -1.49 -9.84 15.95
C THR A 128 -1.68 -11.02 16.89
N GLU A 129 -1.21 -12.19 16.48
CA GLU A 129 -1.18 -13.41 17.29
C GLU A 129 0.03 -13.44 18.22
N PRO A 130 0.03 -14.27 19.29
CA PRO A 130 1.15 -14.35 20.24
C PRO A 130 2.53 -14.67 19.63
N ALA A 131 2.56 -15.33 18.46
CA ALA A 131 3.79 -15.65 17.73
C ALA A 131 4.30 -14.51 16.83
N GLY A 132 3.62 -13.35 16.81
CA GLY A 132 3.93 -12.22 15.93
C GLY A 132 3.31 -12.29 14.54
N ASN A 133 2.58 -13.36 14.24
CA ASN A 133 1.85 -13.52 12.98
C ASN A 133 0.70 -12.51 12.90
N LEU A 134 0.45 -12.00 11.69
CA LEU A 134 -0.61 -11.03 11.46
C LEU A 134 -1.85 -11.74 10.93
N VAL A 135 -3.02 -11.30 11.38
CA VAL A 135 -4.31 -11.79 10.91
C VAL A 135 -5.16 -10.59 10.51
N ILE A 136 -5.70 -10.61 9.30
CA ILE A 136 -6.60 -9.58 8.78
C ILE A 136 -7.99 -10.20 8.63
N GLU A 137 -8.94 -9.69 9.41
CA GLU A 137 -10.37 -9.87 9.16
C GLU A 137 -10.77 -8.95 8.00
N VAL A 138 -11.10 -9.56 6.86
CA VAL A 138 -11.23 -8.95 5.55
C VAL A 138 -12.59 -8.28 5.40
N ASP A 139 -12.56 -6.97 5.17
CA ASP A 139 -13.71 -6.19 4.74
C ASP A 139 -13.79 -6.15 3.22
N GLN A 140 -12.68 -5.82 2.56
CA GLN A 140 -12.62 -5.68 1.10
C GLN A 140 -11.51 -6.57 0.54
N SER A 141 -11.79 -7.22 -0.59
CA SER A 141 -10.81 -8.07 -1.27
C SER A 141 -11.11 -8.11 -2.77
N TYR A 142 -10.18 -7.61 -3.58
CA TYR A 142 -10.34 -7.54 -5.02
C TYR A 142 -9.01 -7.50 -5.77
N GLY A 143 -9.02 -8.05 -6.98
CA GLY A 143 -7.88 -7.97 -7.90
C GLY A 143 -7.86 -6.63 -8.64
N ASN A 144 -6.67 -6.09 -8.87
CA ASN A 144 -6.49 -4.94 -9.76
C ASN A 144 -5.79 -5.37 -11.05
N CYS A 145 -6.07 -4.65 -12.13
CA CYS A 145 -5.47 -4.85 -13.46
C CYS A 145 -3.92 -4.95 -13.41
N PRO A 146 -3.26 -5.76 -14.26
CA PRO A 146 -1.79 -5.95 -14.29
C PRO A 146 -0.99 -4.73 -14.81
N LYS A 147 -1.66 -3.61 -15.09
CA LYS A 147 -1.04 -2.41 -15.67
C LYS A 147 0.06 -1.87 -14.76
N TYR A 148 1.20 -1.53 -15.38
CA TYR A 148 2.40 -0.97 -14.76
C TYR A 148 3.14 -1.86 -13.76
N ILE A 149 2.83 -3.17 -13.71
CA ILE A 149 3.62 -4.13 -12.93
C ILE A 149 4.85 -4.53 -13.75
N GLN A 150 6.04 -4.25 -13.22
CA GLN A 150 7.33 -4.55 -13.85
C GLN A 150 7.76 -5.99 -13.49
N THR A 151 8.10 -6.80 -14.49
CA THR A 151 8.40 -8.24 -14.30
C THR A 151 9.84 -8.52 -13.87
N SER A 152 10.73 -7.53 -13.97
CA SER A 152 12.13 -7.59 -13.53
C SER A 152 12.27 -7.68 -12.00
N ASN A 153 11.24 -7.26 -11.28
CA ASN A 153 11.23 -7.27 -9.82
C ASN A 153 11.05 -8.70 -9.31
N SER A 154 12.07 -9.22 -8.63
CA SER A 154 12.02 -10.55 -8.04
C SER A 154 12.35 -10.47 -6.55
N PRO A 155 11.40 -10.74 -5.66
CA PRO A 155 11.72 -10.95 -4.25
C PRO A 155 12.45 -12.29 -4.12
N ALA A 156 13.77 -12.28 -4.33
CA ALA A 156 14.59 -13.46 -4.19
C ALA A 156 14.78 -13.79 -2.70
N GLY A 157 14.29 -14.96 -2.25
CA GLY A 157 14.75 -15.73 -1.08
C GLY A 157 14.94 -15.03 0.28
N ALA A 158 14.53 -13.77 0.42
CA ALA A 158 14.78 -12.98 1.62
C ALA A 158 13.90 -13.49 2.76
N SER A 159 14.54 -14.08 3.77
CA SER A 159 13.93 -14.26 5.09
C SER A 159 13.45 -12.89 5.59
N ALA A 160 12.15 -12.76 5.86
CA ALA A 160 11.58 -11.52 6.38
C ALA A 160 12.10 -11.16 7.79
N ALA A 161 12.59 -12.15 8.53
CA ALA A 161 12.98 -11.99 9.93
C ALA A 161 14.33 -11.28 10.12
N ASP A 162 15.22 -11.37 9.14
CA ASP A 162 16.59 -10.86 9.26
C ASP A 162 16.71 -9.57 8.44
N ARG A 163 16.13 -8.47 8.92
CA ARG A 163 16.36 -7.13 8.34
C ARG A 163 17.07 -6.25 9.35
N GLU A 164 18.21 -5.72 8.95
CA GLU A 164 19.02 -4.83 9.79
C GLU A 164 18.63 -3.38 9.58
N LEU A 165 18.53 -2.63 10.67
CA LEU A 165 18.33 -1.17 10.62
C LEU A 165 19.60 -0.50 10.09
N VAL A 166 19.49 0.13 8.93
CA VAL A 166 20.58 0.90 8.32
C VAL A 166 20.49 2.37 8.74
N PHE A 167 19.29 2.93 8.78
CA PHE A 167 19.08 4.35 9.10
C PHE A 167 17.68 4.63 9.62
N THR A 168 17.57 5.60 10.53
CA THR A 168 16.32 6.25 10.90
C THR A 168 16.53 7.76 11.00
N GLY A 169 15.55 8.54 10.55
CA GLY A 169 15.62 9.99 10.58
C GLY A 169 14.30 10.67 10.22
N ASP A 170 14.37 11.99 10.06
CA ASP A 170 13.26 12.87 9.69
C ASP A 170 13.47 13.53 8.32
N ARG A 171 14.55 13.19 7.62
CA ARG A 171 14.92 13.76 6.32
C ARG A 171 15.46 12.73 5.35
N LEU A 172 15.23 12.95 4.05
CA LEU A 172 15.75 12.12 2.98
C LEU A 172 17.25 12.38 2.74
N ARG A 173 18.05 11.31 2.75
CA ARG A 173 19.48 11.36 2.41
C ARG A 173 19.70 11.38 0.90
N ALA A 174 20.96 11.48 0.49
CA ALA A 174 21.31 11.41 -0.92
C ALA A 174 21.06 10.00 -1.49
N GLU A 175 21.38 8.94 -0.75
CA GLU A 175 21.08 7.57 -1.19
C GLU A 175 19.58 7.29 -1.30
N ASP A 176 18.76 7.80 -0.37
CA ASP A 176 17.31 7.58 -0.36
C ASP A 176 16.69 8.18 -1.62
N ARG A 177 17.08 9.42 -1.98
CA ARG A 177 16.64 10.08 -3.22
C ARG A 177 17.09 9.34 -4.47
N ARG A 178 18.31 8.79 -4.49
CA ARG A 178 18.80 7.98 -5.61
C ARG A 178 17.98 6.71 -5.77
N LEU A 179 17.66 6.02 -4.68
CA LEU A 179 16.82 4.83 -4.70
C LEU A 179 15.44 5.16 -5.29
N ILE A 180 14.81 6.24 -4.84
CA ILE A 180 13.51 6.69 -5.36
C ILE A 180 13.59 6.98 -6.87
N GLN A 181 14.62 7.68 -7.34
CA GLN A 181 14.77 8.05 -8.75
C GLN A 181 14.99 6.84 -9.67
N HIS A 182 15.59 5.76 -9.18
CA HIS A 182 15.81 4.53 -9.96
C HIS A 182 14.66 3.53 -9.83
N ALA A 183 13.73 3.72 -8.89
CA ALA A 183 12.60 2.84 -8.70
C ALA A 183 11.66 2.86 -9.92
N ASP A 184 11.31 1.68 -10.40
CA ASP A 184 10.26 1.45 -11.39
C ASP A 184 8.93 1.03 -10.74
N THR A 185 8.97 0.75 -9.43
CA THR A 185 7.87 0.33 -8.58
C THR A 185 8.03 0.92 -7.18
N PHE A 186 6.92 1.33 -6.57
CA PHE A 186 6.80 1.58 -5.14
C PHE A 186 5.40 1.25 -4.62
N PHE A 187 5.23 1.23 -3.30
CA PHE A 187 3.95 1.02 -2.65
C PHE A 187 3.51 2.27 -1.90
N LEU A 188 2.22 2.57 -1.95
CA LEU A 188 1.59 3.71 -1.32
C LEU A 188 0.54 3.23 -0.32
N GLY A 189 0.76 3.56 0.95
CA GLY A 189 -0.21 3.45 2.03
C GLY A 189 -0.98 4.75 2.22
N THR A 190 -2.29 4.64 2.33
CA THR A 190 -3.20 5.76 2.61
C THR A 190 -4.28 5.32 3.58
N THR A 191 -5.07 6.25 4.10
CA THR A 191 -6.14 5.90 5.04
C THR A 191 -7.32 6.87 4.95
N HIS A 192 -8.49 6.39 5.33
CA HIS A 192 -9.69 7.17 5.49
C HIS A 192 -10.26 6.92 6.90
N PRO A 193 -10.69 7.96 7.63
CA PRO A 193 -11.17 7.81 9.01
C PRO A 193 -12.32 6.80 9.19
N ALA A 194 -13.17 6.64 8.18
CA ALA A 194 -14.31 5.72 8.21
C ALA A 194 -14.11 4.42 7.42
N SER A 195 -13.18 4.41 6.45
CA SER A 195 -13.02 3.29 5.50
C SER A 195 -11.73 2.51 5.72
N GLY A 196 -10.91 2.90 6.70
CA GLY A 196 -9.71 2.18 7.10
C GLY A 196 -8.48 2.54 6.29
N ALA A 197 -7.45 1.69 6.35
CA ALA A 197 -6.22 1.85 5.59
C ALA A 197 -6.28 1.09 4.25
N ASP A 198 -5.54 1.57 3.26
CA ASP A 198 -5.39 0.97 1.93
C ASP A 198 -3.90 0.88 1.59
N ALA A 199 -3.50 -0.22 0.94
CA ALA A 199 -2.18 -0.38 0.34
C ALA A 199 -2.30 -0.53 -1.17
N SER A 200 -1.46 0.19 -1.91
CA SER A 200 -1.50 0.21 -3.37
C SER A 200 -0.11 0.10 -3.97
N HIS A 201 -0.02 -0.50 -5.16
CA HIS A 201 1.20 -0.54 -5.97
C HIS A 201 1.15 0.58 -7.03
N ARG A 202 2.25 1.31 -7.17
CA ARG A 202 2.51 2.28 -8.22
C ARG A 202 3.73 1.85 -9.01
N GLY A 203 3.65 1.95 -10.33
CA GLY A 203 4.76 1.58 -11.20
C GLY A 203 4.81 2.44 -12.45
N GLY A 204 6.01 2.56 -13.02
CA GLY A 204 6.33 3.41 -14.16
C GLY A 204 7.75 3.13 -14.64
N SER A 205 8.23 3.90 -15.62
CA SER A 205 9.65 3.86 -15.99
C SER A 205 10.48 4.56 -14.91
N PRO A 206 11.71 4.11 -14.59
CA PRO A 206 12.60 4.83 -13.69
C PRO A 206 12.66 6.33 -14.01
N GLY A 207 12.63 7.16 -12.97
CA GLY A 207 12.48 8.62 -13.08
C GLY A 207 11.04 9.13 -13.07
N PHE A 208 10.02 8.26 -13.06
CA PHE A 208 8.62 8.70 -12.90
C PHE A 208 8.29 9.28 -11.52
N VAL A 209 9.13 8.97 -10.53
CA VAL A 209 9.06 9.57 -9.19
C VAL A 209 10.16 10.61 -9.06
N LEU A 210 9.76 11.87 -8.90
CA LEU A 210 10.68 12.99 -8.74
C LEU A 210 10.91 13.27 -7.25
N THR A 211 12.11 13.76 -6.92
CA THR A 211 12.46 14.10 -5.54
C THR A 211 13.26 15.39 -5.46
N ALA A 212 12.98 16.18 -4.42
CA ALA A 212 13.75 17.37 -4.06
C ALA A 212 13.66 17.60 -2.54
N HIS A 213 14.81 17.65 -1.87
CA HIS A 213 14.89 17.63 -0.40
C HIS A 213 14.05 16.46 0.17
N ASP A 214 13.08 16.77 1.02
CA ASP A 214 12.19 15.81 1.69
C ASP A 214 10.86 15.63 0.94
N ARG A 215 10.75 16.17 -0.28
CA ARG A 215 9.56 16.09 -1.12
C ARG A 215 9.72 15.07 -2.23
N VAL A 216 8.63 14.37 -2.50
CA VAL A 216 8.50 13.32 -3.51
C VAL A 216 7.26 13.64 -4.35
N TRP A 217 7.34 13.49 -5.67
CA TRP A 217 6.19 13.67 -6.57
C TRP A 217 6.07 12.49 -7.52
N PHE A 218 4.84 12.06 -7.77
CA PHE A 218 4.56 11.00 -8.74
C PHE A 218 3.20 11.22 -9.42
N PRO A 219 3.06 10.82 -10.70
CA PRO A 219 1.81 10.96 -11.44
C PRO A 219 0.76 9.94 -11.00
N ASP A 220 -0.51 10.30 -11.18
CA ASP A 220 -1.64 9.36 -11.13
C ASP A 220 -1.98 8.86 -12.53
N TYR A 221 -1.25 7.84 -13.01
CA TYR A 221 -1.50 7.26 -14.31
C TYR A 221 -2.94 6.73 -14.49
N PRO A 222 -3.46 6.68 -15.74
CA PRO A 222 -4.80 6.19 -16.00
C PRO A 222 -5.04 4.78 -15.43
N GLY A 223 -6.00 4.69 -14.51
CA GLY A 223 -6.35 3.49 -13.76
C GLY A 223 -7.79 3.03 -13.97
N ASN A 224 -8.39 2.44 -12.93
CA ASN A 224 -9.76 1.92 -12.93
C ASN A 224 -10.81 2.96 -12.44
N ASN A 225 -10.41 4.21 -12.24
CA ASN A 225 -11.27 5.31 -11.77
C ASN A 225 -11.99 5.05 -10.43
N LEU A 226 -11.53 4.09 -9.61
CA LEU A 226 -12.05 3.92 -8.24
C LEU A 226 -11.53 5.03 -7.32
N PHE A 227 -10.28 5.45 -7.54
CA PHE A 227 -9.57 6.47 -6.76
C PHE A 227 -9.41 6.17 -5.26
N ASN A 228 -9.34 4.90 -4.84
CA ASN A 228 -9.20 4.55 -3.41
C ASN A 228 -8.09 5.36 -2.70
N SER A 229 -6.87 5.34 -3.25
CA SER A 229 -5.76 6.05 -2.59
C SER A 229 -5.85 7.57 -2.73
N LEU A 230 -6.33 8.12 -3.87
CA LEU A 230 -6.44 9.57 -4.06
C LEU A 230 -7.60 10.15 -3.24
N GLY A 231 -8.71 9.43 -3.16
CA GLY A 231 -9.86 9.76 -2.33
C GLY A 231 -9.52 9.74 -0.85
N ASN A 232 -8.73 8.76 -0.40
CA ASN A 232 -8.17 8.76 0.95
C ASN A 232 -7.36 10.04 1.22
N ILE A 233 -6.40 10.37 0.34
CA ILE A 233 -5.54 11.57 0.45
C ILE A 233 -6.35 12.86 0.47
N ALA A 234 -7.47 12.92 -0.28
CA ALA A 234 -8.35 14.09 -0.30
C ALA A 234 -9.04 14.36 1.05
N VAL A 235 -9.11 13.36 1.94
CA VAL A 235 -9.79 13.46 3.25
C VAL A 235 -8.79 13.43 4.41
N ASP A 236 -7.78 12.56 4.37
CA ASP A 236 -6.71 12.46 5.35
C ASP A 236 -5.36 12.54 4.62
N PRO A 237 -4.53 13.56 4.89
CA PRO A 237 -3.24 13.70 4.23
C PRO A 237 -2.21 12.65 4.68
N SER A 238 -2.47 11.86 5.72
CA SER A 238 -1.55 10.82 6.20
C SER A 238 -1.27 9.80 5.10
N ALA A 239 0.00 9.67 4.73
CA ALA A 239 0.43 8.72 3.71
C ALA A 239 1.76 8.07 4.08
N ALA A 240 2.00 6.90 3.51
CA ALA A 240 3.24 6.17 3.64
C ALA A 240 3.72 5.70 2.28
N LEU A 241 5.04 5.73 2.07
CA LEU A 241 5.66 5.21 0.84
C LEU A 241 6.64 4.11 1.22
N LEU A 242 6.66 3.04 0.43
CA LEU A 242 7.65 1.97 0.53
C LEU A 242 8.32 1.79 -0.84
N PHE A 243 9.63 1.96 -0.86
CA PHE A 243 10.47 1.62 -1.99
C PHE A 243 11.31 0.40 -1.64
N VAL A 244 11.46 -0.53 -2.60
CA VAL A 244 12.23 -1.76 -2.42
C VAL A 244 13.21 -1.87 -3.57
N ASP A 245 14.50 -1.95 -3.23
CA ASP A 245 15.52 -2.40 -4.16
C ASP A 245 15.64 -3.92 -4.05
N PHE A 246 15.01 -4.62 -4.99
CA PHE A 246 15.00 -6.09 -5.04
C PHE A 246 16.38 -6.69 -5.34
N THR A 247 17.36 -5.90 -5.81
CA THR A 247 18.72 -6.39 -6.07
C THR A 247 19.57 -6.40 -4.81
N THR A 248 19.48 -5.33 -4.01
CA THR A 248 20.28 -5.20 -2.77
C THR A 248 19.52 -5.61 -1.51
N GLY A 249 18.22 -5.88 -1.63
CA GLY A 249 17.33 -6.13 -0.50
C GLY A 249 17.10 -4.89 0.37
N THR A 250 17.50 -3.69 -0.07
CA THR A 250 17.28 -2.44 0.67
C THR A 250 15.81 -2.03 0.59
N THR A 251 15.22 -1.66 1.73
CA THR A 251 13.88 -1.04 1.79
C THR A 251 13.98 0.35 2.37
N LEU A 252 13.28 1.28 1.74
CA LEU A 252 13.11 2.67 2.20
C LEU A 252 11.64 2.88 2.52
N GLN A 253 11.34 3.03 3.80
CA GLN A 253 10.01 3.31 4.32
C GLN A 253 9.92 4.78 4.72
N LEU A 254 8.90 5.46 4.22
CA LEU A 254 8.62 6.87 4.50
C LEU A 254 7.24 7.01 5.12
N SER A 255 7.15 7.77 6.20
CA SER A 255 5.88 8.24 6.76
C SER A 255 5.82 9.75 6.63
N GLY A 256 4.65 10.29 6.25
CA GLY A 256 4.50 11.71 6.06
C GLY A 256 3.12 12.11 5.55
N ARG A 257 3.09 13.19 4.76
CA ARG A 257 1.84 13.78 4.27
C ARG A 257 1.80 13.89 2.77
N ALA A 258 0.68 13.54 2.18
CA ALA A 258 0.39 13.66 0.76
C ALA A 258 -0.66 14.73 0.49
N ALA A 259 -0.59 15.32 -0.69
CA ALA A 259 -1.62 16.20 -1.25
C ALA A 259 -1.78 15.91 -2.75
N LEU A 260 -3.01 15.98 -3.23
CA LEU A 260 -3.30 15.84 -4.66
C LEU A 260 -2.84 17.08 -5.42
N THR A 261 -2.17 16.86 -6.54
CA THR A 261 -1.79 17.89 -7.51
C THR A 261 -2.59 17.71 -8.79
N TRP A 262 -2.95 18.84 -9.40
CA TRP A 262 -3.80 18.93 -10.59
C TRP A 262 -3.24 20.01 -11.48
N ASP A 263 -3.00 19.68 -12.75
CA ASP A 263 -2.49 20.56 -13.81
C ASP A 263 -1.16 21.26 -13.45
N ASP A 264 -0.20 21.35 -14.39
CA ASP A 264 1.10 22.02 -14.17
C ASP A 264 1.85 21.56 -12.89
N GLN A 265 2.14 20.26 -12.83
CA GLN A 265 2.79 19.61 -11.69
C GLN A 265 4.20 19.12 -12.05
N PRO A 266 5.13 19.01 -11.07
CA PRO A 266 6.49 18.57 -11.34
C PRO A 266 6.56 17.20 -12.04
N ALA A 267 5.72 16.26 -11.60
CA ALA A 267 5.66 14.90 -12.13
C ALA A 267 4.43 14.72 -13.04
N ASP A 268 4.38 15.46 -14.15
CA ASP A 268 3.30 15.34 -15.14
C ASP A 268 3.47 14.07 -15.99
N ASP A 269 2.37 13.35 -16.19
CA ASP A 269 2.32 12.20 -17.09
C ASP A 269 1.96 12.56 -18.53
N GLY A 270 1.47 13.79 -18.77
CA GLY A 270 0.98 14.24 -20.07
C GLY A 270 -0.34 13.58 -20.50
N TYR A 271 -1.02 12.86 -19.60
CA TYR A 271 -2.26 12.15 -19.87
C TYR A 271 -3.40 12.59 -18.98
N THR A 272 -3.20 12.52 -17.66
CA THR A 272 -4.25 12.72 -16.68
C THR A 272 -4.22 14.10 -16.06
N GLY A 273 -3.05 14.75 -16.06
CA GLY A 273 -2.82 16.00 -15.33
C GLY A 273 -2.94 15.86 -13.81
N ARG A 274 -3.00 14.63 -13.29
CA ARG A 274 -3.17 14.34 -11.85
C ARG A 274 -1.90 13.76 -11.26
N GLY A 275 -1.66 14.05 -10.00
CA GLY A 275 -0.54 13.46 -9.28
C GLY A 275 -0.64 13.67 -7.80
N VAL A 276 0.45 13.32 -7.12
CA VAL A 276 0.57 13.42 -5.68
C VAL A 276 1.91 14.05 -5.34
N GLY A 277 1.87 15.10 -4.53
CA GLY A 277 3.03 15.59 -3.79
C GLY A 277 3.04 14.99 -2.39
N PHE A 278 4.18 14.44 -1.99
CA PHE A 278 4.40 13.85 -0.67
C PHE A 278 5.56 14.56 0.02
N THR A 279 5.44 14.84 1.32
CA THR A 279 6.51 15.35 2.17
C THR A 279 6.82 14.32 3.24
N ALA A 280 8.05 13.80 3.24
CA ALA A 280 8.53 12.86 4.23
C ALA A 280 8.71 13.56 5.58
N GLU A 281 8.18 12.96 6.64
CA GLU A 281 8.35 13.41 8.03
C GLU A 281 9.19 12.42 8.84
N ARG A 282 9.19 11.13 8.43
CA ARG A 282 10.03 10.07 8.99
C ARG A 282 10.55 9.15 7.90
N VAL A 283 11.77 8.68 8.11
CA VAL A 283 12.51 7.80 7.20
C VAL A 283 13.04 6.62 8.00
N VAL A 284 12.82 5.40 7.50
CA VAL A 284 13.44 4.19 7.99
C VAL A 284 14.00 3.42 6.81
N VAL A 285 15.26 3.01 6.93
CA VAL A 285 15.94 2.18 5.94
C VAL A 285 16.40 0.91 6.60
N THR A 286 16.01 -0.22 6.02
CA THR A 286 16.49 -1.54 6.43
C THR A 286 17.05 -2.29 5.23
N ARG A 287 17.87 -3.30 5.49
CA ARG A 287 18.43 -4.16 4.44
C ARG A 287 18.45 -5.60 4.93
N THR A 288 18.32 -6.55 4.00
CA THR A 288 18.67 -7.95 4.26
C THR A 288 20.20 -8.08 4.41
N PRO A 289 20.70 -8.99 5.27
CA PRO A 289 22.11 -9.35 5.37
C PRO A 289 22.77 -9.69 4.03
#